data_AF-A0A2U3RA63-F1
#
_entry.id   AF-A0A2U3RA63-F1
#
_cell.length_a   1.000
_cell.length_b   1.000
_cell.length_c   1.000
_cell.angle_alpha   90.00
_cell.angle_beta   90.00
_cell.angle_gamma   90.00
#
_symmetry.space_group_name_H-M   'P 1'
#
loop_
_entity.id
_entity.type
_entity.pdbx_description
1 polymer ?
#
loop_
_entity_poly.entity_id
_entity_poly.type
_entity_poly.pdbx_seq_one_letter_code
_entity_poly.pdbx_strand_id
1 'polypeptide(L)' 'MCPEFGATCAYFPIDQEIIKYLTLTSRKSEDIELVEKYAKKQLLWRNTNDEIIIIVVMFKLSHYHIL' A
#
# COMPACT_ATOMS: atom_id res chain seq x y z
N MET A 1 3.81 -14.44 0.45
CA MET A 1 3.72 -15.18 1.72
C MET A 1 2.29 -15.25 2.28
N CYS A 2 1.24 -14.95 1.49
CA CYS A 2 -0.14 -15.03 1.98
C CYS A 2 -0.60 -16.47 2.31
N PRO A 3 -0.25 -17.51 1.50
CA PRO A 3 -0.59 -18.90 1.80
C PRO A 3 -0.04 -19.42 3.14
N GLU A 4 1.15 -18.96 3.53
CA GLU A 4 1.88 -19.41 4.72
C GLU A 4 1.22 -19.00 6.04
N PHE A 5 0.42 -17.92 6.00
CA PHE A 5 -0.31 -17.41 7.16
C PHE A 5 -1.81 -17.79 7.12
N GLY A 6 -2.23 -18.60 6.15
CA GLY A 6 -3.63 -19.02 5.99
C GLY A 6 -4.58 -17.90 5.58
N ALA A 7 -4.05 -16.76 5.10
CA ALA A 7 -4.86 -15.63 4.68
C ALA A 7 -5.37 -15.80 3.24
N THR A 8 -6.61 -15.39 2.97
CA THR A 8 -7.17 -15.42 1.60
C THR A 8 -6.40 -14.49 0.66
N CYS A 9 -6.14 -13.26 1.10
CA CYS A 9 -5.34 -12.25 0.40
C CYS A 9 -4.67 -11.31 1.41
N ALA A 10 -3.50 -10.80 1.06
CA ALA A 10 -2.85 -9.69 1.76
C ALA A 10 -2.95 -8.45 0.87
N TYR A 11 -3.63 -7.41 1.36
CA TYR A 11 -3.88 -6.19 0.61
C TYR A 11 -3.18 -5.00 1.27
N PHE A 12 -2.43 -4.25 0.45
CA PHE A 12 -1.79 -3.01 0.83
C PHE A 12 -2.45 -1.88 0.00
N PRO A 13 -3.09 -0.89 0.65
CA PRO A 13 -3.73 0.23 -0.06
C PRO A 13 -2.76 1.04 -0.91
N ILE A 14 -3.31 1.77 -1.88
CA ILE A 14 -2.51 2.69 -2.71
C ILE A 14 -2.16 3.92 -1.89
N ASP A 15 -0.87 4.26 -1.87
CA ASP A 15 -0.35 5.44 -1.19
C ASP A 15 0.76 6.12 -2.01
N GLN A 16 1.40 7.12 -1.39
CA GLN A 16 2.50 7.86 -2.01
C GLN A 16 3.73 6.97 -2.33
N GLU A 17 3.99 5.92 -1.54
CA GLU A 17 5.11 5.01 -1.80
C GLU A 17 4.86 4.16 -3.04
N ILE A 18 3.60 3.75 -3.29
CA ILE A 18 3.24 3.09 -4.55
C ILE A 18 3.51 4.01 -5.75
N ILE A 19 3.16 5.30 -5.67
CA ILE A 19 3.45 6.26 -6.75
C ILE A 19 4.96 6.37 -7.01
N LYS A 20 5.76 6.51 -5.94
CA LYS A 20 7.23 6.52 -6.06
C LYS A 20 7.75 5.23 -6.71
N TYR A 21 7.23 4.07 -6.31
CA TYR A 21 7.60 2.78 -6.88
C TYR A 21 7.27 2.69 -8.38
N LEU A 22 6.10 3.17 -8.80
CA LEU A 22 5.72 3.21 -10.21
C LEU A 22 6.65 4.13 -11.03
N THR A 23 7.07 5.26 -10.46
CA THR A 23 8.07 6.14 -11.09
C THR A 23 9.43 5.44 -11.20
N LEU A 24 9.89 4.78 -10.12
CA LEU A 24 11.18 4.07 -10.10
C LEU A 24 11.23 2.89 -11.08
N THR A 25 10.08 2.27 -11.35
CA THR A 25 9.95 1.18 -12.33
C THR A 25 9.67 1.67 -13.76
N SER A 26 9.90 2.96 -14.02
CA SER A 26 9.82 3.59 -15.34
C SER A 26 8.43 3.49 -15.99
N ARG A 27 7.35 3.58 -15.19
CA ARG A 27 5.99 3.75 -15.74
C ARG A 27 5.82 5.14 -16.33
N LYS A 28 4.98 5.25 -17.36
CA LYS A 28 4.73 6.54 -18.03
C LYS A 28 4.02 7.49 -17.05
N SER A 29 4.40 8.76 -17.08
CA SER A 29 3.83 9.78 -16.20
C SER A 29 2.30 9.88 -16.34
N GLU A 30 1.78 9.73 -17.56
CA GLU A 30 0.33 9.72 -17.85
C GLU A 30 -0.41 8.59 -17.12
N ASP A 31 0.19 7.39 -17.10
CA ASP A 31 -0.40 6.23 -16.41
C ASP A 31 -0.37 6.43 -14.89
N ILE A 32 0.70 7.01 -14.36
CA ILE A 32 0.86 7.31 -12.93
C ILE A 32 -0.19 8.32 -12.48
N GLU A 33 -0.39 9.40 -13.23
CA GLU A 33 -1.43 10.40 -12.93
C GLU A 33 -2.83 9.81 -12.97
N LEU A 34 -3.09 8.92 -13.93
CA LEU A 34 -4.38 8.23 -14.03
C LEU A 34 -4.63 7.36 -12.81
N VAL A 35 -3.64 6.57 -12.39
CA VAL A 35 -3.71 5.71 -11.20
C VAL A 35 -3.99 6.54 -9.95
N GLU A 36 -3.26 7.65 -9.76
CA GLU A 36 -3.43 8.52 -8.59
C GLU A 36 -4.83 9.15 -8.54
N LYS A 37 -5.29 9.74 -9.65
CA LYS A 37 -6.62 10.34 -9.74
C LYS A 37 -7.72 9.31 -9.51
N TYR A 38 -7.58 8.14 -10.11
CA TYR A 38 -8.55 7.05 -9.96
C TYR A 38 -8.60 6.55 -8.51
N ALA A 39 -7.44 6.27 -7.90
CA ALA A 39 -7.37 5.78 -6.54
C ALA A 39 -7.98 6.76 -5.53
N LYS A 40 -7.71 8.07 -5.70
CA LYS A 40 -8.31 9.13 -4.87
C LYS A 40 -9.82 9.22 -5.06
N LYS A 41 -10.31 9.14 -6.30
CA LYS A 41 -11.75 9.21 -6.60
C LYS A 41 -12.55 8.01 -6.09
N GLN A 42 -11.93 6.82 -6.09
CA GLN A 42 -12.57 5.56 -5.68
C GLN A 42 -12.38 5.23 -4.20
N LEU A 43 -11.82 6.15 -3.40
CA LEU A 43 -11.53 5.92 -1.98
C LEU A 43 -10.58 4.74 -1.73
N LEU A 44 -9.71 4.45 -2.70
CA LEU A 44 -8.66 3.42 -2.59
C LEU A 44 -7.32 4.00 -2.10
N TRP A 45 -7.25 5.32 -1.99
CA TRP A 45 -6.07 6.05 -1.53
C TRP A 45 -5.98 6.08 -0.01
N ARG A 46 -4.82 5.74 0.53
CA ARG A 46 -4.52 5.75 1.97
C ARG A 46 -3.67 6.96 2.32
N ASN A 47 -4.15 7.79 3.25
CA ASN A 47 -3.39 8.85 3.91
C ASN A 47 -2.88 8.33 5.23
N THR A 48 -1.67 8.68 5.69
CA THR A 48 -1.03 8.13 6.90
C THR A 48 -1.91 8.06 8.15
N ASN A 49 -2.84 9.01 8.33
CA ASN A 49 -3.70 9.10 9.52
C ASN A 49 -5.06 8.40 9.39
N ASP A 50 -5.39 7.77 8.27
CA ASP A 50 -6.69 7.12 8.13
C ASP A 50 -6.82 5.92 9.11
N GLU A 51 -7.97 5.80 9.75
CA GLU A 51 -8.27 4.65 10.62
C GLU A 51 -8.43 3.36 9.79
N ILE A 52 -7.83 2.27 10.25
CA ILE A 52 -7.92 0.96 9.61
C ILE A 52 -9.10 0.20 10.22
N ILE A 53 -10.13 -0.11 9.42
CA ILE A 53 -11.41 -0.70 9.89
C ILE A 53 -11.42 -2.25 9.78
N ILE A 54 -10.28 -2.89 9.58
CA ILE A 54 -10.13 -4.36 9.46
C ILE A 54 -9.16 -4.85 10.55
N ILE A 55 -9.31 -6.10 11.01
CA ILE A 55 -8.51 -6.71 12.10
C ILE A 55 -7.05 -6.22 12.06
N VAL A 56 -6.70 -5.36 13.01
CA VAL A 56 -5.37 -4.74 13.08
C VAL A 56 -4.47 -5.62 13.92
N VAL A 57 -3.58 -6.38 13.28
CA VAL A 57 -2.44 -6.98 13.98
C VAL A 57 -1.30 -5.95 13.94
N MET A 58 -1.08 -5.25 15.05
CA MET A 58 -0.01 -4.27 15.17
C MET A 58 1.35 -4.97 15.28
N PHE A 59 2.13 -4.95 14.20
CA PHE A 59 3.54 -5.32 14.22
C PHE A 59 4.40 -4.08 14.40
N LYS A 60 5.10 -4.00 15.54
CA LYS A 60 6.07 -2.93 15.78
C LYS A 60 7.42 -3.31 15.18
N LEU A 61 7.71 -2.79 13.98
CA LEU A 61 8.93 -3.10 13.23
C LEU A 61 10.23 -2.74 13.99
N SER A 62 10.17 -1.82 14.95
CA SER A 62 11.31 -1.47 15.82
C SER A 62 11.83 -2.62 16.69
N HIS A 63 11.09 -3.72 16.86
CA HIS A 63 11.52 -4.87 17.66
C HIS A 63 12.20 -5.97 16.82
N TYR A 64 12.37 -5.75 15.51
CA TYR A 64 13.09 -6.67 14.64
C TYR A 64 14.47 -6.10 14.31
N HIS A 65 15.53 -6.75 14.81
CA HIS A 65 16.90 -6.50 14.36
C HIS A 65 17.09 -7.22 13.02
N ILE A 66 17.18 -6.44 11.94
CA ILE A 66 17.63 -6.92 10.64
C ILE A 66 19.15 -7.07 10.76
N LEU A 67 19.66 -8.29 10.69
CA LEU A 67 21.09 -8.58 10.56
C LEU A 67 21.63 -8.07 9.22
#